data_AF-A0AAU3NUD9-F1
#
_entry.id   AF-A0AAU3NUD9-F1
#
_cell.length_a   1.000
_cell.length_b   1.000
_cell.length_c   1.000
_cell.angle_alpha   90.00
_cell.angle_beta   90.00
_cell.angle_gamma   90.00
#
_symmetry.space_group_name_H-M   'P 1'
#
loop_
_entity.id
_entity.type
_entity.pdbx_description
1 polymer ?
#
loop_
_entity_poly.entity_id
_entity_poly.type
_entity_poly.pdbx_seq_one_letter_code
_entity_poly.pdbx_strand_id
1 'polypeptide(L)'
;MGRDGVLRLRLVVVADDDTGPRLCRGCGGPLMPSAKATAVFCSSACRARHWRRLRRTRARTEAVQAARTANCLECGTSWTVGVDHPASARYRSPHCRKRAWHQRHKEKGGV
;
A
#
# COMPACT_ATOMS: atom_id res chain seq x y z
N MET A 1 2.26 59.75 -21.01
CA MET A 1 1.35 59.94 -19.85
C MET A 1 0.41 58.74 -19.80
N GLY A 2 0.29 58.06 -18.64
CA GLY A 2 -0.80 57.11 -18.38
C GLY A 2 -0.58 55.63 -18.70
N ARG A 3 0.50 55.01 -18.21
CA ARG A 3 0.38 53.60 -17.76
C ARG A 3 -0.38 53.67 -16.44
N ASP A 4 -1.46 52.91 -16.28
CA ASP A 4 -1.96 52.37 -15.00
C ASP A 4 -3.35 51.73 -15.21
N GLY A 5 -3.37 50.65 -15.99
CA GLY A 5 -4.50 49.72 -16.00
C GLY A 5 -4.47 48.89 -14.73
N VAL A 6 -4.96 49.46 -13.61
CA VAL A 6 -5.03 48.76 -12.33
C VAL A 6 -6.11 47.68 -12.43
N LEU A 7 -5.68 46.45 -12.74
CA LEU A 7 -6.48 45.24 -12.55
C LEU A 7 -6.86 45.14 -11.08
N ARG A 8 -8.05 45.66 -10.74
CA ARG A 8 -8.65 45.49 -9.42
C ARG A 8 -9.07 44.04 -9.27
N LEU A 9 -8.14 43.18 -8.88
CA LEU A 9 -8.46 41.86 -8.36
C LEU A 9 -9.32 42.07 -7.12
N ARG A 10 -10.60 41.73 -7.24
CA ARG A 10 -11.52 41.62 -6.12
C ARG A 10 -11.05 40.43 -5.29
N LEU A 11 -10.41 40.71 -4.16
CA LEU A 11 -10.11 39.69 -3.15
C LEU A 11 -11.45 39.28 -2.54
N VAL A 12 -11.98 38.13 -2.98
CA VAL A 12 -13.09 37.48 -2.30
C VAL A 12 -12.50 36.78 -1.09
N VAL A 13 -12.72 37.33 0.10
CA VAL A 13 -12.48 36.60 1.35
C VAL A 13 -13.55 35.52 1.41
N VAL A 14 -13.21 34.31 0.98
CA VAL A 14 -14.00 33.12 1.29
C VAL A 14 -13.79 32.91 2.78
N ALA A 15 -14.81 33.18 3.59
CA ALA A 15 -14.85 32.66 4.94
C ALA A 15 -14.84 31.14 4.81
N ASP A 16 -13.68 30.54 5.04
CA ASP A 16 -13.59 29.10 5.21
C ASP A 16 -14.30 28.81 6.53
N ASP A 17 -15.58 28.45 6.43
CA ASP A 17 -16.24 27.64 7.45
C ASP A 17 -15.59 26.25 7.38
N ASP A 18 -14.31 26.21 7.75
CA ASP A 18 -13.43 25.04 7.79
C ASP A 18 -13.87 24.20 8.98
N THR A 19 -15.08 23.64 8.91
CA THR A 19 -15.49 22.58 9.82
C THR A 19 -16.41 21.62 9.10
N GLY A 20 -15.97 21.17 7.91
CA GLY A 20 -16.41 19.87 7.42
C GLY A 20 -16.27 18.84 8.55
N PRO A 21 -17.24 17.92 8.72
CA PRO A 21 -17.25 17.01 9.86
C PRO A 21 -15.93 16.24 9.91
N ARG A 22 -15.15 16.43 10.98
CA ARG A 22 -13.86 15.73 11.14
C ARG A 22 -14.11 14.23 11.05
N LEU A 23 -13.42 13.52 10.15
CA LEU A 23 -13.70 12.11 9.91
C LEU A 23 -12.81 11.19 10.74
N CYS A 24 -13.38 10.10 11.23
CA CYS A 24 -12.68 9.06 11.95
C CYS A 24 -11.71 8.30 11.01
N ARG A 25 -10.41 8.26 11.33
CA ARG A 25 -9.42 7.45 10.57
C ARG A 25 -9.66 5.93 10.63
N GLY A 26 -10.59 5.49 11.47
CA GLY A 26 -10.95 4.09 11.66
C GLY A 26 -12.08 3.62 10.74
N CYS A 27 -13.15 4.39 10.62
CA CYS A 27 -14.37 4.01 9.90
C CYS A 27 -14.82 5.01 8.83
N GLY A 28 -14.19 6.18 8.74
CA GLY A 28 -14.60 7.25 7.82
C GLY A 28 -15.85 8.01 8.26
N GLY A 29 -16.51 7.62 9.36
CA GLY A 29 -17.67 8.34 9.88
C GLY A 29 -17.31 9.65 10.59
N PRO A 30 -18.28 10.56 10.78
CA PRO A 30 -18.05 11.84 11.44
C PRO A 30 -17.66 11.65 12.92
N LEU A 31 -16.73 12.48 13.38
CA LEU A 31 -16.39 12.63 14.78
C LEU A 31 -17.44 13.54 15.42
N MET A 32 -17.88 13.18 16.63
CA MET A 32 -18.85 14.01 17.34
C MET A 32 -18.29 15.41 17.57
N PRO A 33 -19.12 16.48 17.45
CA PRO A 33 -18.69 17.84 17.72
C PRO A 33 -18.15 18.02 19.15
N SER A 34 -18.72 17.27 20.10
CA SER A 34 -18.31 17.23 21.51
C SER A 34 -16.99 16.46 21.74
N ALA A 35 -16.49 15.73 20.73
CA ALA A 35 -15.19 15.09 20.84
C ALA A 35 -14.08 16.14 20.84
N LYS A 36 -13.06 15.93 21.69
CA LYS A 36 -11.87 16.81 21.78
C LYS A 36 -11.37 17.21 20.39
N ALA A 37 -10.90 18.45 20.25
CA ALA A 37 -10.33 18.97 18.99
C ALA A 37 -9.20 18.07 18.42
N THR A 38 -8.54 17.31 19.27
CA THR A 38 -7.47 16.35 18.92
C THR A 38 -7.93 14.92 18.70
N ALA A 39 -9.24 14.63 18.80
CA ALA A 39 -9.77 13.30 18.60
C ALA A 39 -9.61 12.85 17.14
N VAL A 40 -9.00 11.68 16.93
CA VAL A 40 -8.75 11.10 15.60
C VAL A 40 -9.71 9.93 15.29
N PHE A 41 -10.31 9.35 16.32
CA PHE A 41 -11.19 8.19 16.22
C PHE A 41 -12.51 8.46 16.95
N CYS A 42 -13.63 8.00 16.37
CA CYS A 42 -14.94 8.16 16.98
C CYS A 42 -15.15 7.28 18.22
N SER A 43 -14.33 6.25 18.40
CA SER A 43 -14.42 5.34 19.53
C SER A 43 -13.12 4.57 19.78
N SER A 44 -12.99 4.01 20.99
CA SER A 44 -11.93 3.06 21.34
C SER A 44 -11.93 1.83 20.42
N ALA A 45 -13.10 1.36 19.99
CA ALA A 45 -13.25 0.27 19.05
C ALA A 45 -12.65 0.60 17.66
N CYS A 46 -12.86 1.81 17.16
CA CYS A 46 -12.28 2.27 15.90
C CYS A 46 -10.75 2.44 16.00
N ARG A 47 -10.25 2.93 17.15
CA ARG A 47 -8.81 2.96 17.45
C ARG A 47 -8.21 1.55 17.42
N ALA A 48 -8.81 0.58 18.11
CA ALA A 48 -8.32 -0.80 18.14
C ALA A 48 -8.32 -1.46 16.75
N ARG A 49 -9.39 -1.28 15.96
CA ARG A 49 -9.46 -1.78 14.59
C ARG A 49 -8.39 -1.17 13.69
N HIS A 50 -8.18 0.14 13.79
CA HIS A 50 -7.12 0.84 13.04
C HIS A 50 -5.73 0.30 13.41
N TRP A 51 -5.44 0.13 14.71
CA TRP A 51 -4.18 -0.45 15.17
C TRP A 51 -3.94 -1.88 14.65
N ARG A 52 -4.97 -2.75 14.65
CA ARG A 52 -4.84 -4.10 14.09
C ARG A 52 -4.55 -4.08 12.59
N ARG A 53 -5.19 -3.20 11.82
CA ARG A 53 -4.90 -3.04 10.38
C ARG A 53 -3.47 -2.55 10.16
N LEU A 54 -3.07 -1.50 10.87
CA LEU A 54 -1.71 -0.96 10.77
C LEU A 54 -0.65 -2.02 11.12
N ARG A 55 -0.88 -2.83 12.15
CA ARG A 55 0.01 -3.93 12.53
C ARG A 55 0.13 -4.98 11.44
N ARG A 56 -0.96 -5.38 10.78
CA ARG A 56 -0.93 -6.32 9.65
C ARG A 56 -0.19 -5.74 8.45
N THR A 57 -0.41 -4.47 8.14
CA THR A 57 0.31 -3.79 7.05
C THR A 57 1.80 -3.71 7.38
N ARG A 58 2.17 -3.37 8.61
CA ARG A 58 3.58 -3.35 9.06
C ARG A 58 4.24 -4.72 8.96
N ALA A 59 3.59 -5.78 9.45
CA ALA A 59 4.10 -7.14 9.31
C ALA A 59 4.28 -7.54 7.84
N ARG A 60 3.35 -7.14 6.96
CA ARG A 60 3.45 -7.37 5.52
C ARG A 60 4.62 -6.58 4.92
N THR A 61 4.79 -5.32 5.28
CA THR A 61 5.90 -4.49 4.78
C THR A 61 7.24 -4.95 5.32
N GLU A 62 7.33 -5.38 6.58
CA GLU A 62 8.53 -5.98 7.17
C GLU A 62 8.89 -7.29 6.47
N ALA A 63 7.89 -8.14 6.16
CA ALA A 63 8.10 -9.35 5.39
C ALA A 63 8.62 -9.07 3.96
N VAL A 64 8.18 -7.97 3.34
CA VAL A 64 8.68 -7.50 2.04
C VAL A 64 10.07 -6.86 2.17
N GLN A 65 10.29 -6.03 3.20
CA GLN A 65 11.53 -5.30 3.47
C GLN A 65 12.66 -6.17 4.01
N ALA A 66 12.35 -7.34 4.57
CA ALA A 66 13.35 -8.40 4.79
C ALA A 66 14.04 -8.84 3.48
N ALA A 67 13.62 -8.28 2.33
CA ALA A 67 14.40 -8.15 1.10
C ALA A 67 14.99 -9.47 0.63
N ARG A 68 14.22 -10.54 0.85
CA ARG A 68 14.58 -11.84 0.31
C ARG A 68 14.41 -11.75 -1.19
N THR A 69 15.52 -11.74 -1.90
CA THR A 69 15.54 -12.05 -3.32
C THR A 69 15.44 -13.55 -3.48
N ALA A 70 14.49 -14.00 -4.28
CA ALA A 70 14.42 -15.39 -4.71
C ALA A 70 14.91 -15.47 -6.17
N ASN A 71 15.53 -16.59 -6.53
CA ASN A 71 15.98 -16.87 -7.88
C ASN A 71 15.14 -17.97 -8.52
N CYS A 72 14.98 -17.90 -9.84
CA CYS A 72 14.41 -19.01 -10.59
C CYS A 72 15.41 -20.17 -10.58
N LEU A 73 14.98 -21.35 -10.16
CA LEU A 73 15.83 -22.55 -10.19
C LEU A 73 16.20 -23.02 -11.59
N GLU A 74 15.57 -22.49 -12.63
CA GLU A 74 15.88 -22.85 -14.02
C GLU A 74 16.63 -21.77 -14.78
N CYS A 75 16.16 -20.52 -14.74
CA CYS A 75 16.76 -19.44 -15.53
C CYS A 75 17.63 -18.47 -14.71
N GLY A 76 17.75 -18.68 -13.39
CA GLY A 76 18.59 -17.87 -12.51
C GLY A 76 18.12 -16.42 -12.29
N THR A 77 17.06 -15.96 -12.96
CA THR A 77 16.55 -14.59 -12.76
C THR A 77 16.13 -14.39 -11.31
N SER A 78 16.64 -13.34 -10.68
CA SER A 78 16.22 -12.89 -9.35
C SER A 78 14.98 -11.99 -9.42
N TRP A 79 14.16 -12.05 -8.38
CA TRP A 79 13.04 -11.13 -8.16
C TRP A 79 12.87 -10.81 -6.68
N THR A 80 12.12 -9.75 -6.39
CA THR A 80 11.86 -9.34 -5.00
C THR A 80 10.64 -10.08 -4.47
N VAL A 81 10.82 -10.86 -3.40
CA VAL A 81 9.72 -11.61 -2.77
C VAL A 81 8.65 -10.65 -2.24
N GLY A 82 7.39 -10.93 -2.58
CA GLY A 82 6.23 -10.17 -2.13
C GLY A 82 5.91 -8.93 -2.96
N VAL A 83 6.77 -8.57 -3.93
CA VAL A 83 6.52 -7.52 -4.92
C VAL A 83 6.14 -8.14 -6.26
N ASP A 84 7.05 -8.95 -6.83
CA ASP A 84 6.83 -9.60 -8.13
C ASP A 84 6.11 -10.94 -8.00
N HIS A 85 6.47 -11.72 -6.98
CA HIS A 85 5.98 -13.08 -6.77
C HIS A 85 5.81 -13.39 -5.28
N PRO A 86 4.89 -14.31 -4.91
CA PRO A 86 4.75 -14.75 -3.52
C PRO A 86 6.02 -15.46 -3.02
N ALA A 87 6.24 -15.44 -1.70
CA ALA A 87 7.42 -16.04 -1.06
C ALA A 87 7.61 -17.54 -1.31
N SER A 88 6.55 -18.26 -1.66
CA SER A 88 6.58 -19.68 -2.01
C SER A 88 6.89 -19.96 -3.48
N ALA A 89 7.01 -18.95 -4.33
CA ALA A 89 7.29 -19.13 -5.74
C ALA A 89 8.72 -19.66 -5.96
N ARG A 90 8.84 -20.79 -6.67
CA ARG A 90 10.13 -21.39 -7.09
C ARG A 90 10.52 -21.08 -8.55
N TYR A 91 9.54 -20.67 -9.35
CA TYR A 91 9.71 -20.38 -10.76
C TYR A 91 9.11 -19.02 -11.07
N ARG A 92 9.80 -18.23 -11.89
CA ARG A 92 9.31 -16.93 -12.36
C ARG A 92 8.05 -17.03 -13.22
N SER A 93 7.91 -18.12 -13.97
CA SER A 93 6.84 -18.29 -14.95
C SER A 93 6.35 -19.74 -15.07
N PRO A 94 5.14 -19.96 -15.63
CA PRO A 94 4.66 -21.30 -15.97
C PRO A 94 5.55 -22.03 -16.98
N HIS A 95 6.18 -21.29 -17.89
CA HIS A 95 7.12 -21.86 -18.86
C HIS A 95 8.31 -22.49 -18.16
N CYS A 96 8.86 -21.80 -17.16
CA CYS A 96 10.00 -22.34 -16.42
C CYS A 96 9.62 -23.62 -15.64
N ARG A 97 8.49 -23.57 -14.93
CA ARG A 97 7.97 -24.76 -14.24
C ARG A 97 7.81 -25.98 -15.17
N LYS A 98 7.36 -25.78 -16.41
CA LYS A 98 7.26 -26.85 -17.42
C LYS A 98 8.63 -27.39 -17.84
N ARG A 99 9.60 -26.52 -18.14
CA ARG A 99 10.96 -26.96 -18.53
C ARG A 99 11.63 -27.77 -17.41
N ALA A 100 11.54 -27.29 -16.17
CA ALA A 100 12.03 -28.03 -15.00
C ALA A 100 11.30 -29.36 -14.75
N TRP A 101 10.03 -29.48 -15.15
CA TRP A 101 9.33 -30.77 -15.13
C TRP A 101 9.87 -31.73 -16.19
N HIS A 102 9.98 -31.29 -17.45
CA HIS A 102 10.52 -32.11 -18.54
C HIS A 102 11.94 -32.59 -18.26
N GLN A 103 12.81 -31.73 -17.72
CA GLN A 103 14.19 -32.08 -17.38
C GLN A 103 14.24 -33.25 -16.37
N ARG A 104 13.45 -33.16 -15.29
CA ARG A 104 13.37 -34.23 -14.27
C ARG A 104 12.82 -35.55 -14.80
N HIS A 105 11.94 -35.51 -15.81
CA HIS A 105 11.40 -36.71 -16.43
C HIS A 105 12.36 -37.35 -17.44
N LYS A 106 13.17 -36.55 -18.14
CA LYS A 106 14.26 -37.09 -18.98
C LYS A 106 15.30 -37.81 -18.15
N GLU A 107 15.69 -37.24 -17.01
CA GLU A 107 16.68 -37.84 -16.09
C GLU A 107 16.18 -39.13 -15.43
N LYS A 108 14.86 -39.29 -15.25
CA LYS A 108 14.26 -40.50 -14.66
C LYS A 108 13.92 -41.60 -15.67
N GLY A 109 13.81 -41.26 -16.96
CA GLY A 109 13.52 -42.20 -18.04
C GLY A 109 14.75 -42.65 -18.84
N GLY A 110 15.94 -42.15 -18.47
CA GLY A 110 17.21 -42.57 -19.07
C GLY A 110 17.91 -43.61 -18.19
N VAL A 111 17.42 -44.85 -18.22
CA VAL A 111 18.16 -46.06 -17.85
C VAL A 111 17.84 -47.15 -18.85
#